data_AF-A0A0S4JMM0-F1
#
_entry.id   AF-A0A0S4JMM0-F1
#
_cell.length_a   1.000
_cell.length_b   1.000
_cell.length_c   1.000
_cell.angle_alpha   90.00
_cell.angle_beta   90.00
_cell.angle_gamma   90.00
#
_symmetry.space_group_name_H-M   'P 1'
#
loop_
_entity.id
_entity.type
_entity.pdbx_description
1 polymer ?
#
loop_
_entity_poly.entity_id
_entity_poly.type
_entity_poly.pdbx_seq_one_letter_code
_entity_poly.pdbx_strand_id
1 'polypeptide(L)'
;MSSELRSSASLSTSAAFVFTTRIPFPNAQAASTAAQVLRVDGPITNTLRSIEEENHVLVIRMQSQALRSLRTAVHSTLEQLTLILRTMEAFAPSA
;
A
#
# COMPACT_ATOMS: atom_id res chain seq x y z
N MET A 1 -38.17 0.44 11.02
CA MET A 1 -37.48 0.20 12.31
C MET A 1 -36.79 -1.14 12.15
N SER A 2 -35.48 -1.28 11.98
CA SER A 2 -34.40 -0.59 12.70
C SER A 2 -33.16 -0.53 11.81
N SER A 3 -32.74 0.69 11.47
CA SER A 3 -31.42 1.00 10.92
C SER A 3 -30.81 1.96 11.90
N GLU A 4 -29.88 1.50 12.73
CA GLU A 4 -28.89 2.34 13.42
C GLU A 4 -28.04 1.44 14.31
N LEU A 5 -26.78 1.27 13.91
CA LEU A 5 -25.63 1.04 14.79
C LEU A 5 -24.37 1.27 13.93
N ARG A 6 -24.27 2.48 13.35
CA ARG A 6 -22.97 3.02 12.95
C ARG A 6 -22.31 3.52 14.23
N SER A 7 -21.46 2.68 14.81
CA SER A 7 -20.61 3.06 15.93
C SER A 7 -19.69 4.20 15.51
N SER A 8 -19.96 5.39 16.02
CA SER A 8 -19.13 6.59 15.92
C SER A 8 -17.93 6.43 16.85
N ALA A 9 -16.80 5.97 16.32
CA ALA A 9 -15.53 6.03 17.02
C ALA A 9 -15.03 7.49 17.03
N SER A 10 -15.03 8.11 18.20
CA SER A 10 -14.43 9.42 18.45
C SER A 10 -12.92 9.36 18.23
N LEU A 11 -12.43 9.94 17.15
CA LEU A 11 -11.00 10.12 16.89
C LEU A 11 -10.48 11.31 17.72
N SER A 12 -9.83 11.01 18.84
CA SER A 12 -8.86 11.92 19.44
C SER A 12 -7.82 12.24 18.37
N THR A 13 -7.86 13.47 17.84
CA THR A 13 -7.09 13.88 16.66
C THR A 13 -5.65 14.19 17.06
N SER A 14 -4.83 13.15 17.20
CA SER A 14 -3.39 13.29 16.99
C SER A 14 -3.16 13.40 15.49
N ALA A 15 -2.54 14.50 15.04
CA ALA A 15 -2.28 14.76 13.63
C ALA A 15 -1.45 13.62 13.02
N ALA A 16 -2.07 12.83 12.15
CA ALA A 16 -1.39 11.73 11.48
C ALA A 16 -0.81 12.20 10.14
N PHE A 17 0.45 11.85 9.90
CA PHE A 17 1.08 11.99 8.59
C PHE A 17 0.53 10.91 7.66
N VAL A 18 0.13 11.31 6.44
CA VAL A 18 -0.42 10.41 5.43
C VAL A 18 0.41 10.54 4.16
N PHE A 19 0.75 9.40 3.57
CA PHE A 19 1.37 9.30 2.25
C PHE A 19 0.49 8.44 1.35
N THR A 20 0.35 8.83 0.09
CA THR A 20 -0.35 8.03 -0.92
C THR A 20 0.45 8.08 -2.21
N THR A 21 0.75 6.93 -2.79
CA THR A 21 1.37 6.82 -4.11
C THR A 21 0.50 5.97 -5.02
N ARG A 22 0.51 6.31 -6.31
CA ARG A 22 -0.21 5.65 -7.38
C ARG A 22 0.80 5.27 -8.44
N ILE A 23 0.91 3.98 -8.73
CA ILE A 23 1.98 3.43 -9.55
C ILE A 23 1.33 2.71 -10.73
N PRO A 24 1.47 3.22 -11.96
CA PRO A 24 0.93 2.57 -13.13
C PRO A 24 1.77 1.34 -13.52
N PHE A 25 1.09 0.29 -13.96
CA PHE A 25 1.66 -0.93 -14.50
C PHE A 25 1.25 -1.11 -15.97
N PRO A 26 1.97 -1.93 -16.76
CA PRO A 26 1.64 -2.18 -18.16
C PRO A 26 0.25 -2.79 -18.38
N ASN A 27 -0.25 -3.56 -17.41
CA ASN A 27 -1.58 -4.17 -17.45
C ASN A 27 -2.10 -4.46 -16.04
N ALA A 28 -3.40 -4.81 -15.94
CA ALA A 28 -4.06 -5.09 -14.68
C ALA A 28 -3.48 -6.33 -13.96
N GLN A 29 -3.05 -7.35 -14.72
CA GLN A 29 -2.47 -8.56 -14.16
C GLN A 29 -1.16 -8.24 -13.41
N ALA A 30 -0.31 -7.41 -14.00
CA ALA A 30 0.94 -6.97 -13.42
C ALA A 30 0.72 -6.16 -12.13
N ALA A 31 -0.25 -5.23 -12.13
CA ALA A 31 -0.63 -4.49 -10.93
C ALA A 31 -1.13 -5.44 -9.82
N SER A 32 -1.94 -6.43 -10.18
CA SER A 32 -2.50 -7.40 -9.24
C SER A 32 -1.45 -8.34 -8.65
N THR A 33 -0.53 -8.84 -9.46
CA THR A 33 0.61 -9.63 -8.97
C THR A 33 1.46 -8.82 -7.98
N ALA A 34 1.80 -7.57 -8.31
CA ALA A 34 2.59 -6.74 -7.41
C ALA A 34 1.86 -6.46 -6.08
N ALA A 35 0.56 -6.19 -6.12
CA ALA A 35 -0.25 -5.97 -4.93
C ALA A 35 -0.33 -7.21 -4.04
N GLN A 36 -0.54 -8.39 -4.64
CA GLN A 36 -0.60 -9.66 -3.92
C GLN A 36 0.71 -9.93 -3.17
N VAL A 37 1.86 -9.73 -3.84
CA VAL A 37 3.17 -9.94 -3.20
C VAL A 37 3.41 -8.93 -2.07
N LEU A 38 3.15 -7.64 -2.30
CA LEU A 38 3.34 -6.60 -1.27
C LEU A 38 2.44 -6.78 -0.03
N ARG A 39 1.26 -7.41 -0.18
CA ARG A 39 0.35 -7.68 0.94
C ARG A 39 0.84 -8.78 1.87
N VAL A 40 1.68 -9.69 1.39
CA VAL A 40 2.24 -10.79 2.20
C VAL A 40 3.24 -10.27 3.24
N ASP A 41 3.88 -9.13 2.96
CA ASP A 41 4.83 -8.54 3.89
C ASP A 41 4.18 -8.08 5.19
N GLY A 42 4.86 -8.39 6.29
CA GLY A 42 4.42 -8.07 7.65
C GLY A 42 4.24 -6.57 7.90
N PRO A 43 3.52 -6.22 8.98
CA PRO A 43 3.26 -4.83 9.33
C PRO A 43 4.57 -4.09 9.64
N ILE A 44 4.68 -2.85 9.15
CA ILE A 44 5.79 -1.96 9.50
C ILE A 44 5.42 -1.26 10.81
N THR A 45 6.28 -1.38 11.82
CA THR A 45 6.02 -0.84 13.17
C THR A 45 5.59 0.62 13.15
N ASN A 46 4.55 0.95 13.93
CA ASN A 46 3.99 2.30 14.07
C ASN A 46 3.45 2.92 12.76
N THR A 47 3.07 2.09 11.78
CA THR A 47 2.49 2.56 10.51
C THR A 47 1.27 1.71 10.14
N LEU A 48 0.22 2.35 9.63
CA LEU A 48 -0.89 1.69 8.95
C LEU A 48 -0.61 1.71 7.45
N ARG A 49 -0.79 0.58 6.76
CA ARG A 49 -0.58 0.45 5.30
C ARG A 49 -1.82 -0.19 4.67
N SER A 50 -2.36 0.43 3.62
CA SER A 50 -3.35 -0.18 2.74
C SER A 50 -2.81 -0.25 1.31
N ILE A 51 -3.12 -1.36 0.65
CA ILE A 51 -2.70 -1.67 -0.72
C ILE A 51 -3.95 -2.05 -1.51
N GLU A 52 -4.27 -1.23 -2.49
CA GLU A 52 -5.44 -1.37 -3.36
C GLU A 52 -5.01 -1.39 -4.83
N GLU A 53 -5.87 -1.92 -5.68
CA GLU A 53 -5.66 -2.01 -7.13
C GLU A 53 -6.82 -1.30 -7.83
N GLU A 54 -6.50 -0.39 -8.74
CA GLU A 54 -7.45 0.31 -9.60
C GLU A 54 -7.08 0.03 -11.06
N ASN A 55 -7.65 -1.02 -11.65
CA ASN A 55 -7.30 -1.52 -12.98
C ASN A 55 -5.80 -1.86 -13.10
N HIS A 56 -5.03 -1.03 -13.81
CA HIS A 56 -3.58 -1.18 -14.01
C HIS A 56 -2.77 -0.29 -13.06
N VAL A 57 -3.38 0.26 -12.01
CA VAL A 57 -2.73 1.16 -11.06
C VAL A 57 -2.71 0.52 -9.67
N LEU A 58 -1.52 0.43 -9.09
CA LEU A 58 -1.33 0.08 -7.68
C LEU A 58 -1.44 1.33 -6.82
N VAL A 59 -2.31 1.29 -5.81
CA VAL A 59 -2.52 2.40 -4.87
C VAL A 59 -2.03 1.97 -3.49
N ILE A 60 -1.02 2.67 -2.98
CA ILE A 60 -0.46 2.40 -1.65
C ILE A 60 -0.71 3.63 -0.77
N ARG A 61 -1.43 3.44 0.33
CA ARG A 61 -1.65 4.47 1.34
C ARG A 61 -0.98 4.06 2.64
N MET A 62 -0.25 4.99 3.25
CA MET A 62 0.43 4.79 4.52
C MET A 62 0.11 5.94 5.48
N GLN A 63 -0.03 5.62 6.76
CA GLN A 63 -0.32 6.59 7.81
C GLN A 63 0.51 6.30 9.05
N SER A 64 1.06 7.34 9.68
CA SER A 64 1.77 7.23 10.95
C SER A 64 1.62 8.51 11.78
N GLN A 65 1.73 8.38 13.10
CA GLN A 65 1.80 9.53 14.02
C GLN A 65 3.19 10.19 14.02
N ALA A 66 4.21 9.53 13.46
CA ALA A 66 5.58 10.05 13.40
C ALA A 66 6.10 10.07 11.96
N LEU A 67 6.56 11.24 11.51
CA LEU A 67 7.13 11.41 10.16
C LEU A 67 8.32 10.47 9.90
N ARG A 68 9.14 10.21 10.92
CA ARG A 68 10.27 9.27 10.83
C ARG A 68 9.79 7.85 10.52
N SER A 69 8.76 7.38 11.21
CA SER A 69 8.16 6.06 10.97
C SER A 69 7.55 5.97 9.58
N LEU A 70 6.80 7.00 9.16
CA LEU A 70 6.25 7.07 7.81
C LEU A 70 7.35 7.00 6.74
N ARG A 71 8.43 7.78 6.89
CA ARG A 71 9.57 7.76 5.96
C ARG A 71 10.19 6.37 5.84
N THR A 72 10.46 5.71 6.97
CA THR A 72 11.02 4.35 6.96
C THR A 72 10.07 3.36 6.27
N ALA A 73 8.77 3.47 6.53
CA ALA A 73 7.77 2.61 5.93
C ALA A 73 7.65 2.80 4.42
N VAL A 74 7.64 4.06 3.96
CA VAL A 74 7.62 4.41 2.54
C VAL A 74 8.86 3.87 1.84
N HIS A 75 10.05 4.14 2.40
CA HIS A 75 11.32 3.66 1.84
C HIS A 75 11.33 2.13 1.70
N SER A 76 11.03 1.40 2.77
CA SER A 76 11.01 -0.06 2.76
C SER A 76 10.02 -0.62 1.73
N THR A 77 8.83 -0.02 1.64
CA THR A 77 7.78 -0.49 0.70
C THR A 77 8.20 -0.26 -0.76
N LEU A 78 8.87 0.86 -1.08
CA LEU A 78 9.34 1.14 -2.44
C LEU A 78 10.55 0.29 -2.83
N GLU A 79 11.44 -0.04 -1.89
CA GLU A 79 12.53 -0.99 -2.12
C GLU A 79 11.99 -2.39 -2.42
N GLN A 80 11.01 -2.86 -1.66
CA GLN A 80 10.31 -4.12 -1.92
C GLN A 80 9.64 -4.12 -3.30
N LEU A 81 8.94 -3.05 -3.63
CA LEU A 81 8.32 -2.90 -4.95
C LEU A 81 9.36 -2.94 -6.07
N THR A 82 10.52 -2.30 -5.87
CA THR A 82 11.62 -2.33 -6.85
C THR A 82 12.10 -3.76 -7.11
N LEU A 83 12.22 -4.57 -6.05
CA LEU A 83 12.56 -5.99 -6.18
C LEU A 83 11.49 -6.76 -6.97
N ILE A 84 10.21 -6.56 -6.62
CA ILE A 84 9.08 -7.20 -7.31
C ILE A 84 9.10 -6.87 -8.81
N LEU A 85 9.29 -5.59 -9.16
CA LEU A 85 9.34 -5.15 -10.55
C LEU A 85 10.50 -5.80 -11.32
N ARG A 86 11.69 -5.89 -10.70
CA ARG A 86 12.84 -6.59 -11.30
C ARG A 86 12.58 -8.08 -11.49
N THR A 87 11.90 -8.73 -10.54
CA THR A 87 11.50 -10.13 -10.69
C THR A 87 10.50 -10.29 -11.82
N MET A 88 9.49 -9.42 -11.90
CA MET A 88 8.51 -9.45 -12.99
C MET A 88 9.17 -9.22 -14.35
N GLU A 89 10.17 -8.34 -14.44
CA GLU A 89 10.95 -8.12 -15.67
C GLU A 89 11.79 -9.35 -16.04
N ALA A 90 12.51 -9.94 -15.07
CA ALA A 90 13.38 -11.10 -15.32
C ALA A 90 12.62 -12.37 -15.71
N PHE A 91 11.37 -12.52 -15.27
CA PHE A 91 10.54 -13.69 -15.50
C PHE A 91 9.28 -13.39 -16.32
N ALA A 92 9.20 -12.20 -16.94
CA ALA A 92 8.14 -11.91 -17.88
C ALA A 92 8.20 -12.95 -19.02
N PRO A 93 7.08 -13.55 -19.43
CA PRO A 93 7.08 -14.44 -20.58
C PRO A 93 7.63 -13.66 -21.78
N SER A 94 8.72 -14.17 -22.36
CA SER A 94 9.25 -13.63 -23.62
C SER A 94 8.13 -13.70 -24.66
N ALA A 95 7.70 -12.54 -25.15
CA ALA A 95 6.73 -12.43 -26.23
C ALA A 95 7.20 -13.18 -27.48
#